data_AF-A0A6B2GCW9-F1
#
_entry.id   AF-A0A6B2GCW9-F1
#
_cell.length_a   1.000
_cell.length_b   1.000
_cell.length_c   1.000
_cell.angle_alpha   90.00
_cell.angle_beta   90.00
_cell.angle_gamma   90.00
#
_symmetry.space_group_name_H-M   'P 1'
#
loop_
_entity.id
_entity.type
_entity.pdbx_description
1 polymer ?
#
loop_
_entity_poly.entity_id
_entity_poly.type
_entity_poly.pdbx_seq_one_letter_code
_entity_poly.pdbx_strand_id
1 'polypeptide(L)'
;AAAILEDLVNYKFLIGRFQALVKDYKSAHANLTFAFDRCPASMKSNKKLILTYLIPINLKLGALPTTKICSFLQDDSVFHPIIKSIREGNLKLYKETLTTAKVRMRIVIQNELVKKRIYLIIF
;
A
#
# COMPACT_ATOMS: atom_id res chain seq x y z
N ALA A 1 -3.12 -20.11 -19.70
CA ALA A 1 -2.11 -19.03 -19.59
C ALA A 1 -2.57 -17.89 -18.68
N ALA A 2 -3.79 -17.35 -18.85
CA ALA A 2 -4.30 -16.23 -18.03
C ALA A 2 -4.34 -16.50 -16.51
N ALA A 3 -4.80 -17.69 -16.09
CA ALA A 3 -4.87 -18.06 -14.67
C ALA A 3 -3.50 -18.01 -13.95
N ILE A 4 -2.44 -18.51 -14.59
CA ILE A 4 -1.07 -18.52 -14.04
C ILE A 4 -0.57 -17.08 -13.82
N LEU A 5 -0.96 -16.15 -14.70
CA LEU A 5 -0.59 -14.74 -14.55
C LEU A 5 -1.33 -14.09 -13.39
N GLU A 6 -2.63 -14.36 -13.22
CA GLU A 6 -3.41 -13.87 -12.08
C GLU A 6 -2.87 -14.37 -10.74
N ASP A 7 -2.54 -15.67 -10.65
CA ASP A 7 -1.94 -16.26 -9.46
C ASP A 7 -0.58 -15.64 -9.13
N LEU A 8 0.23 -15.33 -10.16
CA LEU A 8 1.50 -14.64 -9.98
C LEU A 8 1.32 -13.20 -9.48
N VAL A 9 0.34 -12.46 -10.02
CA VAL A 9 0.01 -11.10 -9.53
C VAL A 9 -0.41 -11.14 -8.06
N ASN A 10 -1.25 -12.11 -7.70
CA ASN A 10 -1.69 -12.32 -6.32
C ASN A 10 -0.52 -12.67 -5.40
N TYR A 11 0.34 -13.60 -5.82
CA TYR A 11 1.54 -13.96 -5.06
C TYR A 11 2.46 -12.75 -4.85
N LYS A 12 2.70 -11.95 -5.88
CA LYS A 12 3.53 -10.75 -5.83
C LYS A 12 2.93 -9.66 -4.92
N PHE A 13 1.61 -9.52 -4.93
CA PHE A 13 0.91 -8.66 -3.99
C PHE A 13 1.09 -9.14 -2.53
N LEU A 14 0.93 -10.43 -2.27
CA LEU A 14 1.08 -11.01 -0.93
C LEU A 14 2.49 -10.89 -0.38
N ILE A 15 3.52 -11.25 -1.17
CA ILE A 15 4.91 -11.15 -0.74
C ILE A 15 5.33 -9.69 -0.52
N GLY A 16 4.83 -8.76 -1.34
CA GLY A 16 5.09 -7.33 -1.17
C GLY A 16 4.52 -6.78 0.15
N ARG A 17 3.32 -7.25 0.55
CA ARG A 17 2.74 -6.93 1.88
C ARG A 17 3.58 -7.49 3.02
N PHE A 18 4.04 -8.73 2.89
CA PHE A 18 4.91 -9.35 3.89
C PHE A 18 6.24 -8.59 4.03
N GLN A 19 6.87 -8.22 2.91
CA GLN A 19 8.10 -7.43 2.89
C GLN A 19 7.92 -6.05 3.53
N ALA A 20 6.79 -5.40 3.27
CA ALA A 20 6.45 -4.13 3.94
C ALA A 20 6.31 -4.29 5.46
N LEU A 21 5.83 -5.45 5.93
CA LEU A 21 5.72 -5.78 7.36
C LEU A 21 7.09 -5.96 8.02
N VAL A 22 8.00 -6.69 7.36
CA VAL A 22 9.40 -6.87 7.84
C VAL A 22 10.29 -5.65 7.58
N LYS A 23 9.70 -4.54 7.09
CA LYS A 23 10.36 -3.26 6.78
C LYS A 23 11.38 -3.32 5.63
N ASP A 24 11.32 -4.35 4.79
CA ASP A 24 12.04 -4.38 3.52
C ASP A 24 11.25 -3.59 2.46
N TYR A 25 11.35 -2.26 2.53
CA TYR A 25 10.59 -1.37 1.66
C TYR A 25 11.04 -1.43 0.19
N LYS A 26 12.31 -1.76 -0.07
CA LYS A 26 12.84 -1.84 -1.44
C LYS A 26 12.26 -3.03 -2.18
N SER A 27 12.30 -4.22 -1.57
CA SER A 27 11.71 -5.41 -2.17
C SER A 27 10.19 -5.32 -2.24
N ALA A 28 9.56 -4.77 -1.19
CA ALA A 28 8.11 -4.56 -1.17
C ALA A 28 7.66 -3.66 -2.34
N HIS A 29 8.40 -2.57 -2.58
CA HIS A 29 8.13 -1.68 -3.70
C HIS A 29 8.19 -2.41 -5.04
N ALA A 30 9.26 -3.18 -5.30
CA ALA A 30 9.42 -3.91 -6.55
C ALA A 30 8.29 -4.92 -6.79
N ASN A 31 7.93 -5.71 -5.77
CA ASN A 31 6.88 -6.72 -5.91
C ASN A 31 5.47 -6.13 -6.04
N LEU A 32 5.17 -5.04 -5.32
CA LEU A 32 3.88 -4.36 -5.44
C LEU A 32 3.75 -3.59 -6.76
N THR A 33 4.84 -3.00 -7.26
CA THR A 33 4.87 -2.36 -8.58
C THR A 33 4.59 -3.39 -9.67
N PHE A 34 5.25 -4.55 -9.60
CA PHE A 34 4.97 -5.64 -10.53
C PHE A 34 3.49 -6.06 -10.50
N ALA A 35 2.91 -6.21 -9.31
CA ALA A 35 1.51 -6.57 -9.17
C ALA A 35 0.58 -5.48 -9.75
N PHE A 36 0.92 -4.20 -9.59
CA PHE A 36 0.14 -3.09 -10.12
C PHE A 36 0.16 -3.04 -11.67
N ASP A 37 1.34 -3.20 -12.25
CA ASP A 37 1.56 -3.11 -13.70
C ASP A 37 0.90 -4.27 -14.44
N ARG A 38 0.93 -5.48 -13.85
CA ARG A 38 0.32 -6.68 -14.42
C ARG A 38 -1.17 -6.82 -14.11
N CYS A 39 -1.71 -6.01 -13.21
CA CYS A 39 -3.14 -5.98 -12.95
C CYS A 39 -3.88 -5.36 -14.16
N PRO A 40 -4.92 -6.02 -14.73
CA PRO A 40 -5.74 -5.47 -15.79
C PRO A 40 -6.37 -4.14 -15.41
N ALA A 41 -6.50 -3.21 -16.37
CA ALA A 41 -7.14 -1.91 -16.14
C ALA A 41 -8.65 -2.03 -15.81
N SER A 42 -9.29 -3.15 -16.18
CA SER A 42 -10.67 -3.48 -15.81
C SER A 42 -10.85 -3.67 -14.30
N MET A 43 -9.82 -4.16 -13.59
CA MET A 43 -9.88 -4.43 -12.15
C MET A 43 -9.48 -3.21 -11.31
N LYS A 44 -10.24 -2.12 -11.42
CA LYS A 44 -9.97 -0.86 -10.70
C LYS A 44 -9.87 -1.04 -9.18
N SER A 45 -10.70 -1.90 -8.60
CA SER A 45 -10.70 -2.21 -7.16
C SER A 45 -9.37 -2.81 -6.69
N ASN A 46 -8.81 -3.74 -7.47
CA ASN A 46 -7.55 -4.40 -7.15
C ASN A 46 -6.37 -3.44 -7.30
N LYS A 47 -6.36 -2.62 -8.36
CA LYS A 47 -5.36 -1.55 -8.52
C LYS A 47 -5.38 -0.56 -7.37
N LYS A 48 -6.58 -0.16 -6.93
CA LYS A 48 -6.76 0.72 -5.78
C LYS A 48 -6.21 0.08 -4.49
N LEU A 49 -6.45 -1.21 -4.30
CA LEU A 49 -5.91 -1.95 -3.16
C LEU A 49 -4.38 -2.01 -3.20
N ILE A 50 -3.77 -2.29 -4.35
CA ILE A 50 -2.30 -2.32 -4.48
C ILE A 50 -1.70 -0.93 -4.20
N LEU A 51 -2.30 0.12 -4.76
CA LEU A 51 -1.88 1.52 -4.51
C LEU A 51 -1.95 1.89 -3.03
N THR A 52 -2.96 1.39 -2.31
CA THR A 52 -3.10 1.61 -0.85
C THR A 52 -1.84 1.19 -0.08
N TYR A 53 -1.11 0.16 -0.55
CA TYR A 53 0.17 -0.26 0.04
C TYR A 53 1.37 0.42 -0.62
N LEU A 54 1.33 0.71 -1.92
CA LEU A 54 2.45 1.31 -2.65
C LEU A 54 2.71 2.75 -2.21
N ILE A 55 1.67 3.55 -1.96
CA ILE A 55 1.80 4.95 -1.53
C ILE A 55 2.61 5.10 -0.24
N PRO A 56 2.27 4.42 0.88
CA PRO A 56 3.07 4.55 2.10
C PRO A 56 4.49 4.02 1.93
N ILE A 57 4.72 3.04 1.06
CA ILE A 57 6.07 2.53 0.76
C ILE A 57 6.88 3.58 -0.03
N ASN A 58 6.28 4.20 -1.04
CA ASN A 58 6.92 5.27 -1.82
C ASN A 58 7.29 6.44 -0.92
N LEU A 59 6.38 6.85 -0.04
CA LEU A 59 6.65 7.91 0.94
C LEU A 59 7.77 7.54 1.91
N LYS A 60 7.89 6.26 2.29
CA LYS A 60 9.01 5.77 3.11
C LYS A 60 10.34 5.76 2.37
N LEU A 61 10.31 5.54 1.06
CA LEU A 61 11.47 5.61 0.18
C LEU A 61 11.81 7.04 -0.28
N GLY A 62 11.02 8.04 0.13
CA GLY A 62 11.21 9.44 -0.27
C GLY A 62 10.65 9.80 -1.65
N ALA A 63 9.91 8.88 -2.28
CA ALA A 63 9.25 9.10 -3.56
C ALA A 63 7.85 9.68 -3.37
N LEU A 64 7.58 10.81 -4.03
CA LEU A 64 6.28 11.47 -4.03
C LEU A 64 5.33 10.83 -5.05
N PRO A 65 4.03 10.65 -4.73
CA PRO A 65 3.07 10.13 -5.69
C PRO A 65 2.89 11.10 -6.87
N THR A 66 2.90 10.56 -8.09
CA THR A 66 2.71 11.34 -9.32
C THR A 66 1.28 11.89 -9.42
N THR A 67 1.10 13.02 -10.12
CA THR A 67 -0.22 13.67 -10.35
C THR A 67 -1.31 12.71 -10.84
N LYS A 68 -0.96 11.72 -11.67
CA LYS A 68 -1.87 10.68 -12.16
C LYS A 68 -2.40 9.77 -11.03
N ILE A 69 -1.55 9.41 -10.08
CA ILE A 69 -1.93 8.61 -8.90
C ILE A 69 -2.82 9.47 -8.00
N CYS A 70 -2.50 10.75 -7.87
CA CYS A 70 -3.31 11.70 -7.11
C CYS A 70 -4.74 11.79 -7.66
N SER A 71 -4.90 11.97 -8.98
CA SER A 71 -6.24 11.98 -9.61
C SER A 71 -6.99 10.67 -9.44
N PHE A 72 -6.32 9.52 -9.49
CA PHE A 72 -6.96 8.22 -9.27
C PHE A 72 -7.47 8.03 -7.83
N LEU A 73 -6.91 8.76 -6.87
CA LEU A 73 -7.22 8.68 -5.45
C LEU A 73 -7.98 9.91 -4.95
N GLN A 74 -8.38 10.83 -5.83
CA GLN A 74 -9.09 12.06 -5.45
C GLN A 74 -10.42 11.76 -4.78
N ASP A 75 -11.12 10.71 -5.22
CA ASP A 75 -12.39 10.25 -4.66
C ASP A 75 -12.21 9.46 -3.36
N ASP A 76 -10.97 9.15 -2.96
CA ASP A 76 -10.70 8.41 -1.73
C ASP A 76 -10.55 9.35 -0.53
N SER A 77 -11.57 9.34 0.32
CA SER A 77 -11.60 10.13 1.56
C SER A 77 -10.40 9.93 2.48
N VAL A 78 -9.67 8.81 2.37
CA VAL A 78 -8.49 8.51 3.18
C VAL A 78 -7.21 9.07 2.55
N PHE A 79 -7.05 8.93 1.23
CA PHE A 79 -5.81 9.32 0.54
C PHE A 79 -5.79 10.78 0.10
N HIS A 80 -6.95 11.37 -0.18
CA HIS A 80 -7.08 12.78 -0.56
C HIS A 80 -6.37 13.75 0.42
N PRO A 81 -6.62 13.70 1.74
CA PRO A 81 -5.97 14.62 2.69
C PRO A 81 -4.46 14.35 2.82
N ILE A 82 -4.02 13.11 2.65
CA ILE A 82 -2.59 12.74 2.68
C ILE A 82 -1.88 13.36 1.48
N ILE A 83 -2.42 13.18 0.27
CA ILE A 83 -1.85 13.74 -0.97
C ILE A 83 -1.83 15.27 -0.91
N LYS A 84 -2.90 15.88 -0.44
CA LYS A 84 -2.98 17.34 -0.26
C LYS A 84 -1.89 17.85 0.68
N SER A 85 -1.73 17.22 1.85
CA SER A 85 -0.71 17.61 2.83
C SER A 85 0.72 17.50 2.30
N ILE A 86 0.98 16.50 1.47
CA ILE A 86 2.27 16.28 0.79
C ILE A 86 2.52 17.38 -0.25
N ARG A 87 1.51 17.72 -1.05
CA ARG A 87 1.61 18.75 -2.10
C ARG A 87 1.81 20.15 -1.52
N GLU A 88 1.22 20.42 -0.36
CA GLU A 88 1.35 21.69 0.37
C GLU A 88 2.64 21.76 1.20
N GLY A 89 3.45 20.70 1.26
CA GLY A 89 4.66 20.64 2.09
C GLY A 89 4.36 20.68 3.61
N ASN A 90 3.10 20.45 4.00
CA ASN A 90 2.66 20.58 5.38
C ASN A 90 2.91 19.29 6.15
N LEU A 91 4.10 19.17 6.74
CA LEU A 91 4.53 17.99 7.50
C LEU A 91 3.63 17.69 8.71
N LYS A 92 3.04 18.73 9.33
CA LYS A 92 2.15 18.57 10.48
C LYS A 92 0.82 17.94 10.05
N LEU A 93 0.19 18.51 9.02
CA LEU A 93 -1.02 17.95 8.43
C LEU A 93 -0.77 16.54 7.87
N TYR A 94 0.40 16.28 7.29
CA TYR A 94 0.79 14.94 6.85
C TYR A 94 0.86 13.95 8.02
N LYS A 95 1.48 14.32 9.14
CA LYS A 95 1.55 13.45 10.33
C LYS A 95 0.17 13.18 10.93
N GLU A 96 -0.69 14.19 11.00
CA GLU A 96 -2.05 14.08 11.53
C GLU A 96 -2.94 13.21 10.63
N THR A 97 -2.98 13.51 9.33
CA THR A 97 -3.72 12.73 8.34
C THR A 97 -3.21 11.31 8.23
N LEU A 98 -1.90 11.09 8.31
CA LEU A 98 -1.31 9.76 8.37
C LEU A 98 -1.66 9.04 9.67
N THR A 99 -1.85 9.74 10.80
CA THR A 99 -2.27 9.10 12.06
C THR A 99 -3.74 8.70 12.02
N THR A 100 -4.61 9.55 11.51
CA THR A 100 -6.03 9.24 11.26
C THR A 100 -6.19 8.12 10.23
N ALA A 101 -5.43 8.17 9.14
CA ALA A 101 -5.42 7.13 8.12
C ALA A 101 -4.74 5.86 8.63
N LYS A 102 -3.71 5.95 9.49
CA LYS A 102 -3.16 4.80 10.21
C LYS A 102 -4.24 4.15 11.06
N VAL A 103 -5.13 4.87 11.74
CA VAL A 103 -6.22 4.22 12.50
C VAL A 103 -7.14 3.40 11.58
N ARG A 104 -7.43 3.87 10.35
CA ARG A 104 -8.19 3.12 9.34
C ARG A 104 -7.37 1.98 8.67
N MET A 105 -6.11 2.22 8.31
CA MET A 105 -5.18 1.23 7.77
C MET A 105 -4.67 0.25 8.84
N ARG A 106 -4.85 0.54 10.14
CA ARG A 106 -4.47 -0.33 11.27
C ARG A 106 -5.38 -1.54 11.33
N ILE A 107 -6.61 -1.45 10.81
CA ILE A 107 -7.48 -2.60 10.55
C ILE A 107 -6.89 -3.49 9.42
N VAL A 108 -6.03 -2.95 8.55
CA VAL A 108 -5.50 -3.65 7.37
C VAL A 108 -4.04 -4.14 7.57
N ILE A 109 -3.25 -3.46 8.42
CA ILE A 109 -1.84 -3.80 8.72
C ILE A 109 -1.64 -4.35 10.15
N GLN A 110 -2.55 -4.09 11.10
CA GLN A 110 -2.50 -4.65 12.48
C GLN A 110 -3.71 -5.52 12.82
N ASN A 111 -4.41 -6.12 11.84
CA ASN A 111 -5.30 -7.23 12.15
C ASN A 111 -4.45 -8.45 12.56
N GLU A 112 -4.02 -8.44 13.82
CA GLU A 112 -4.12 -9.49 14.85
C GLU A 112 -3.80 -10.96 14.51
N LEU A 113 -3.95 -11.44 13.29
CA LEU A 113 -3.88 -12.88 12.97
C LEU A 113 -2.45 -13.37 12.68
N VAL A 114 -1.58 -12.54 12.11
CA VAL A 114 -0.19 -12.94 11.80
C VAL A 114 0.71 -12.84 13.04
N LYS A 115 0.52 -11.81 13.88
CA LYS A 115 1.26 -11.69 15.15
C LYS A 115 0.89 -12.80 16.15
N LYS A 116 -0.41 -13.14 16.31
CA LYS A 116 -0.83 -14.24 17.19
C LYS A 116 -0.34 -15.60 16.72
N ARG A 117 -0.35 -15.90 15.41
CA ARG A 117 0.11 -17.20 14.89
C ARG A 117 1.63 -17.36 14.88
N ILE A 118 2.40 -16.31 14.62
CA ILE A 118 3.88 -16.41 14.64
C ILE A 118 4.42 -16.47 16.06
N TYR A 119 3.85 -15.73 17.02
CA TYR A 119 4.29 -15.80 18.43
C TYR A 119 4.01 -17.17 19.08
N LEU A 120 2.92 -17.86 18.72
CA LEU A 120 2.58 -19.20 19.24
C LEU A 120 3.43 -20.33 18.66
N ILE A 121 4.20 -20.10 17.59
CA ILE A 121 5.06 -21.12 16.97
C ILE A 121 6.51 -21.00 17.48
N ILE A 122 6.87 -19.85 18.09
CA ILE A 122 8.25 -19.53 18.49
C ILE A 122 8.43 -19.54 20.02
N PHE A 123 7.36 -19.71 20.81
CA PHE A 123 7.42 -19.91 22.27
C PHE A 123 6.66 -21.16 22.70
#